data_AF-A0A7S2I530-F1
#
_entry.id   AF-A0A7S2I530-F1
#
_cell.length_a   1.000
_cell.length_b   1.000
_cell.length_c   1.000
_cell.angle_alpha   90.00
_cell.angle_beta   90.00
_cell.angle_gamma   90.00
#
_symmetry.space_group_name_H-M   'P 1'
#
loop_
_entity.id
_entity.type
_entity.pdbx_description
1 polymer ?
#
loop_
_entity_poly.entity_id
_entity_poly.type
_entity_poly.pdbx_seq_one_letter_code
_entity_poly.pdbx_strand_id
1 'polypeptide(L)'
;LSVVGGVATGFFWLSDIADTNRRLAAFISFTLLGIGHFGLSMLGSSGGGDSGSMVGFYLSGVVFGLGEGVSSGLRALVKQDYLSVDGPIGPLTEEEEKQGLDGSQWDANCHEGHGNVQFESKRGRFLRRQVCNKIKIWADITLVLNALIVGFVGHFCGMRFASFLYGVLSIYAVYFSLLIMPNTKPGAVSEETLWSGLLLWFGSRS
;
A
#
# COMPACT_ATOMS: atom_id res chain seq x y z
N LEU A 1 17.51 -17.68 -10.36
CA LEU A 1 17.62 -16.66 -11.43
C LEU A 1 16.35 -16.57 -12.28
N SER A 2 15.84 -17.67 -12.86
CA SER A 2 14.59 -17.67 -13.63
C SER A 2 13.37 -17.18 -12.84
N VAL A 3 13.22 -17.60 -11.59
CA VAL A 3 12.14 -17.13 -10.70
C VAL A 3 12.23 -15.63 -10.44
N VAL A 4 13.44 -15.13 -10.18
CA VAL A 4 13.70 -13.70 -9.95
C VAL A 4 13.41 -12.88 -11.21
N GLY A 5 13.82 -13.37 -12.38
CA GLY A 5 13.50 -12.76 -13.67
C GLY A 5 12.00 -12.78 -13.99
N GLY A 6 11.30 -13.88 -13.71
CA GLY A 6 9.85 -13.98 -13.89
C GLY A 6 9.08 -13.04 -12.98
N VAL A 7 9.52 -12.91 -11.72
CA VAL A 7 8.96 -11.96 -10.77
C VAL A 7 9.23 -10.52 -11.24
N ALA A 8 10.46 -10.18 -11.65
CA ALA A 8 10.85 -8.87 -12.21
C ALA A 8 10.05 -8.47 -13.45
N THR A 9 9.87 -9.38 -14.41
CA THR A 9 9.04 -9.15 -15.59
C THR A 9 7.56 -9.02 -15.20
N GLY A 10 7.11 -9.81 -14.22
CA GLY A 10 5.77 -9.69 -13.63
C GLY A 10 5.51 -8.29 -13.08
N PHE A 11 6.46 -7.71 -12.36
CA PHE A 11 6.36 -6.33 -11.84
C PHE A 11 6.07 -5.30 -12.94
N PHE A 12 6.73 -5.41 -14.09
CA PHE A 12 6.54 -4.47 -15.20
C PHE A 12 5.12 -4.53 -15.75
N TRP A 13 4.61 -5.74 -16.04
CA TRP A 13 3.25 -5.94 -16.54
C TRP A 13 2.18 -5.58 -15.51
N LEU A 14 2.45 -5.87 -14.25
CA LEU A 14 1.52 -5.59 -13.16
C LEU A 14 1.46 -4.09 -12.83
N SER A 15 2.53 -3.33 -13.09
CA SER A 15 2.50 -1.87 -13.04
C SER A 15 1.53 -1.28 -14.07
N ASP A 16 1.51 -1.83 -15.29
CA ASP A 16 0.63 -1.36 -16.37
C ASP A 16 -0.85 -1.68 -16.08
N ILE A 17 -1.11 -2.85 -15.49
CA ILE A 17 -2.44 -3.21 -14.96
C ILE A 17 -2.83 -2.29 -13.80
N ALA A 18 -1.90 -1.93 -12.93
CA ALA A 18 -2.15 -1.03 -11.81
C ALA A 18 -2.43 0.42 -12.26
N ASP A 19 -1.84 0.88 -13.36
CA ASP A 19 -2.12 2.20 -13.94
C ASP A 19 -3.52 2.27 -14.55
N THR A 20 -3.98 1.17 -15.18
CA THR A 20 -5.29 1.10 -15.82
C THR A 20 -6.43 0.79 -14.84
N ASN A 21 -6.21 -0.09 -13.87
CA ASN A 21 -7.23 -0.50 -12.90
C ASN A 21 -6.63 -0.88 -11.53
N ARG A 22 -6.48 0.13 -10.67
CA ARG A 22 -5.86 0.01 -9.33
C ARG A 22 -6.58 -0.97 -8.42
N ARG A 23 -7.92 -0.95 -8.46
CA ARG A 23 -8.74 -1.86 -7.67
C ARG A 23 -8.55 -3.30 -8.11
N LEU A 24 -8.47 -3.56 -9.42
CA LEU A 24 -8.17 -4.89 -9.94
C LEU A 24 -6.76 -5.35 -9.54
N ALA A 25 -5.77 -4.47 -9.62
CA ALA A 25 -4.41 -4.78 -9.19
C ALA A 25 -4.34 -5.12 -7.69
N ALA A 26 -4.99 -4.35 -6.83
CA ALA A 26 -5.10 -4.65 -5.40
C ALA A 26 -5.79 -6.00 -5.15
N PHE A 27 -6.91 -6.25 -5.83
CA PHE A 27 -7.63 -7.52 -5.75
C PHE A 27 -6.73 -8.71 -6.11
N ILE A 28 -6.03 -8.63 -7.24
CA ILE A 28 -5.11 -9.69 -7.71
C ILE A 28 -3.97 -9.88 -6.69
N SER A 29 -3.36 -8.79 -6.24
CA SER A 29 -2.27 -8.80 -5.26
C SER A 29 -2.66 -9.54 -3.97
N PHE A 30 -3.71 -9.10 -3.30
CA PHE A 30 -4.13 -9.68 -2.03
C PHE A 30 -4.69 -11.09 -2.19
N THR A 31 -5.29 -11.41 -3.33
CA THR A 31 -5.72 -12.79 -3.63
C THR A 31 -4.52 -13.72 -3.77
N LEU A 32 -3.47 -13.31 -4.49
CA LEU A 32 -2.23 -14.09 -4.61
C LEU A 32 -1.56 -14.27 -3.24
N LEU A 33 -1.43 -13.21 -2.45
CA LEU A 33 -0.90 -13.30 -1.08
C LEU A 33 -1.69 -14.30 -0.22
N GLY A 34 -3.03 -14.23 -0.29
CA GLY A 34 -3.91 -15.17 0.40
C GLY A 34 -3.70 -16.62 -0.03
N ILE A 35 -3.67 -16.89 -1.34
CA ILE A 35 -3.42 -18.23 -1.90
C ILE A 35 -2.04 -18.75 -1.46
N GLY A 36 -1.00 -17.92 -1.48
CA GLY A 36 0.33 -18.29 -1.02
C GLY A 36 0.34 -18.71 0.46
N HIS A 37 -0.34 -17.94 1.31
CA HIS A 37 -0.48 -18.26 2.73
C HIS A 37 -1.30 -19.53 3.01
N PHE A 38 -2.41 -19.74 2.30
CA PHE A 38 -3.16 -20.99 2.41
C PHE A 38 -2.37 -22.19 1.88
N GLY A 39 -1.60 -22.00 0.81
CA GLY A 39 -0.66 -22.98 0.28
C GLY A 39 0.32 -23.45 1.35
N LEU A 40 0.98 -22.51 2.05
CA LEU A 40 1.88 -22.83 3.17
C LEU A 40 1.17 -23.55 4.32
N SER A 41 -0.04 -23.10 4.67
CA SER A 41 -0.83 -23.73 5.73
C SER A 41 -1.21 -25.18 5.40
N MET A 42 -1.69 -25.42 4.17
CA MET A 42 -2.21 -26.73 3.75
C MET A 42 -1.11 -27.71 3.34
N LEU A 43 -0.16 -27.27 2.51
CA LEU A 43 0.85 -28.14 1.89
C LEU A 43 2.10 -28.36 2.74
N GLY A 44 2.36 -27.49 3.73
CA GLY A 44 3.55 -27.58 4.59
C GLY A 44 3.58 -28.75 5.59
N SER A 45 2.75 -29.79 5.43
CA SER A 45 2.64 -30.89 6.40
C SER A 45 2.20 -32.22 5.79
N SER A 46 2.94 -32.72 4.81
CA SER A 46 3.14 -34.17 4.80
C SER A 46 4.20 -34.46 5.86
N GLY A 47 3.79 -35.00 7.01
CA GLY A 47 4.67 -35.41 8.12
C GLY A 47 5.54 -36.64 7.80
N GLY A 48 5.97 -36.81 6.56
CA GLY A 48 6.92 -37.80 6.10
C GLY A 48 7.91 -37.09 5.18
N GLY A 49 9.19 -37.44 5.26
CA GLY A 49 10.32 -36.80 4.58
C GLY A 49 10.32 -36.85 3.05
N ASP A 50 9.15 -36.79 2.43
CA ASP A 50 8.96 -36.82 0.98
C ASP A 50 9.10 -35.42 0.38
N SER A 51 9.78 -35.39 -0.75
CA SER A 51 10.10 -34.24 -1.61
C SER A 51 8.92 -33.32 -1.94
N GLY A 52 7.67 -33.77 -1.72
CA GLY A 52 6.44 -33.02 -1.96
C GLY A 52 6.26 -31.78 -1.07
N SER A 53 6.80 -31.78 0.16
CA SER A 53 6.78 -30.62 1.05
C SER A 53 7.51 -29.41 0.44
N MET A 54 8.68 -29.64 -0.16
CA MET A 54 9.47 -28.56 -0.76
C MET A 54 8.77 -27.91 -1.96
N VAL A 55 8.06 -28.70 -2.78
CA VAL A 55 7.30 -28.16 -3.92
C VAL A 55 6.21 -27.19 -3.45
N GLY A 56 5.51 -27.51 -2.36
CA GLY A 56 4.52 -26.63 -1.76
C GLY A 56 5.12 -25.30 -1.27
N PHE A 57 6.31 -25.35 -0.65
CA PHE A 57 7.04 -24.14 -0.26
C PHE A 57 7.47 -23.31 -1.47
N TYR A 58 7.99 -23.92 -2.52
CA TYR A 58 8.42 -23.19 -3.73
C TYR A 58 7.24 -22.54 -4.44
N LEU A 59 6.13 -23.27 -4.65
CA LEU A 59 4.93 -22.73 -5.29
C LEU A 59 4.36 -21.58 -4.47
N SER A 60 4.24 -21.75 -3.15
CA SER A 60 3.76 -20.68 -2.28
C SER A 60 4.67 -19.46 -2.30
N GLY A 61 5.99 -19.66 -2.36
CA GLY A 61 6.98 -18.59 -2.48
C GLY A 61 6.86 -17.82 -3.79
N VAL A 62 6.62 -18.51 -4.92
CA VAL A 62 6.39 -17.86 -6.22
C VAL A 62 5.10 -17.03 -6.19
N VAL A 63 4.01 -17.62 -5.71
CA VAL A 63 2.71 -16.94 -5.61
C VAL A 63 2.81 -15.72 -4.68
N PHE A 64 3.49 -15.86 -3.55
CA PHE A 64 3.74 -14.77 -2.61
C PHE A 64 4.59 -13.66 -3.25
N GLY A 65 5.67 -14.02 -3.95
CA GLY A 65 6.52 -13.06 -4.64
C GLY A 65 5.79 -12.26 -5.72
N LEU A 66 4.88 -12.90 -6.47
CA LEU A 66 4.01 -12.22 -7.42
C LEU A 66 3.03 -11.28 -6.70
N GLY A 67 2.34 -11.76 -5.66
CA GLY A 67 1.38 -10.96 -4.88
C GLY A 67 2.01 -9.72 -4.25
N GLU A 68 3.15 -9.89 -3.57
CA GLU A 68 3.94 -8.80 -2.99
C GLU A 68 4.45 -7.85 -4.07
N GLY A 69 4.78 -8.39 -5.24
CA GLY A 69 5.26 -7.59 -6.33
C GLY A 69 4.21 -6.61 -6.86
N VAL A 70 2.98 -7.08 -7.05
CA VAL A 70 1.84 -6.21 -7.36
C VAL A 70 1.61 -5.19 -6.25
N SER A 71 1.66 -5.62 -4.98
CA SER A 71 1.37 -4.76 -3.83
C SER A 71 2.35 -3.59 -3.72
N SER A 72 3.65 -3.89 -3.87
CA SER A 72 4.71 -2.90 -3.80
C SER A 72 4.71 -1.96 -5.01
N GLY A 73 4.46 -2.46 -6.22
CA GLY A 73 4.23 -1.63 -7.41
C GLY A 73 3.07 -0.66 -7.22
N LEU A 74 1.92 -1.15 -6.73
CA LEU A 74 0.76 -0.33 -6.44
C LEU A 74 1.05 0.74 -5.37
N ARG A 75 1.81 0.39 -4.33
CA ARG A 75 2.26 1.35 -3.30
C ARG A 75 3.16 2.43 -3.88
N ALA A 76 4.06 2.08 -4.79
CA ALA A 76 4.94 3.03 -5.48
C ALA A 76 4.14 3.98 -6.37
N LEU A 77 3.17 3.47 -7.14
CA LEU A 77 2.29 4.27 -7.98
C LEU A 77 1.45 5.23 -7.14
N VAL A 78 0.79 4.74 -6.08
CA VAL A 78 0.00 5.57 -5.17
C VAL A 78 0.88 6.66 -4.54
N LYS A 79 2.09 6.32 -4.11
CA LYS A 79 3.06 7.31 -3.60
C LYS A 79 3.44 8.34 -4.68
N GLN A 80 3.68 7.90 -5.91
CA GLN A 80 4.03 8.77 -7.02
C GLN A 80 2.88 9.71 -7.38
N ASP A 81 1.61 9.29 -7.31
CA ASP A 81 0.49 10.20 -7.56
C ASP A 81 0.42 11.32 -6.53
N TYR A 82 0.66 11.00 -5.26
CA TYR A 82 0.71 12.00 -4.21
C TYR A 82 1.85 13.01 -4.41
N LEU A 83 2.94 12.61 -5.07
CA LEU A 83 4.09 13.46 -5.37
C LEU A 83 3.96 14.23 -6.71
N SER A 84 3.37 13.60 -7.73
CA SER A 84 3.31 14.11 -9.11
C SER A 84 2.36 15.30 -9.30
N VAL A 85 1.42 15.50 -8.37
CA VAL A 85 0.55 16.68 -8.39
C VAL A 85 1.30 17.95 -7.96
N ASP A 86 2.43 17.83 -7.27
CA ASP A 86 3.03 18.94 -6.52
C ASP A 86 4.36 19.48 -7.12
N GLY A 87 4.89 18.86 -8.19
CA GLY A 87 6.27 19.13 -8.63
C GLY A 87 7.32 18.64 -7.62
N PRO A 88 8.64 18.82 -7.87
CA PRO A 88 9.68 18.30 -7.00
C PRO A 88 9.59 18.93 -5.60
N ILE A 89 9.37 18.08 -4.59
CA ILE A 89 9.38 18.47 -3.18
C ILE A 89 10.81 18.84 -2.79
N GLY A 90 11.16 20.12 -2.92
CA GLY A 90 12.36 20.68 -2.32
C GLY A 90 12.28 20.64 -0.78
N PRO A 91 13.43 20.54 -0.09
CA PRO A 91 13.48 20.75 1.35
C PRO A 91 12.89 22.13 1.66
N LEU A 92 11.93 22.19 2.59
CA LEU A 92 11.45 23.48 3.08
C LEU A 92 12.63 24.14 3.79
N THR A 93 13.01 25.32 3.35
CA THR A 93 13.86 26.19 4.17
C THR A 93 13.09 26.48 5.47
N GLU A 94 13.79 26.49 6.62
CA GLU A 94 13.20 26.71 7.96
C GLU A 94 12.32 27.98 8.05
N GLU A 95 12.49 28.91 7.11
CA GLU A 95 11.68 30.13 7.00
C GLU A 95 10.23 29.86 6.57
N GLU A 96 9.96 28.87 5.72
CA GLU A 96 8.61 28.54 5.27
C GLU A 96 7.79 27.80 6.35
N GLU A 97 8.46 27.09 7.27
CA GLU A 97 7.82 26.44 8.42
C GLU A 97 7.34 27.47 9.46
N LYS A 98 8.10 28.55 9.67
CA LYS A 98 7.71 29.66 10.56
C LYS A 98 6.59 30.52 9.98
N GLN A 99 6.52 30.68 8.66
CA GLN A 99 5.46 31.47 8.01
C GLN A 99 4.12 30.72 7.85
N GLY A 100 4.08 29.40 8.05
CA GLY A 100 2.85 28.60 7.95
C GLY A 100 1.87 28.75 9.13
N LEU A 101 2.24 29.49 10.18
CA LEU A 101 1.45 29.64 11.42
C LEU A 101 0.67 30.96 11.51
N ASP A 102 0.94 31.95 10.68
CA ASP A 102 0.15 33.21 10.63
C ASP A 102 -0.86 33.17 9.47
N GLY A 103 -2.03 32.58 9.75
CA GLY A 103 -3.13 32.41 8.79
C GLY A 103 -3.94 33.67 8.48
N SER A 104 -3.44 34.89 8.73
CA SER A 104 -4.24 36.13 8.66
C SER A 104 -3.99 37.01 7.43
N GLN A 105 -3.24 36.56 6.41
CA GLN A 105 -2.83 37.44 5.30
C GLN A 105 -3.03 36.81 3.90
N TRP A 106 -4.21 36.23 3.63
CA TRP A 106 -4.49 35.54 2.36
C TRP A 106 -5.58 36.16 1.46
N ASP A 107 -6.18 37.29 1.85
CA ASP A 107 -7.35 37.84 1.14
C ASP A 107 -7.08 39.00 0.15
N ALA A 108 -5.83 39.39 -0.11
CA ALA A 108 -5.57 40.65 -0.83
C ALA A 108 -5.21 40.54 -2.33
N ASN A 109 -4.93 39.36 -2.91
CA ASN A 109 -4.30 39.31 -4.24
C ASN A 109 -4.91 38.32 -5.26
N CYS A 110 -6.22 38.04 -5.20
CA CYS A 110 -6.92 37.21 -6.19
C CYS A 110 -7.69 38.03 -7.25
N HIS A 111 -7.15 39.16 -7.69
CA HIS A 111 -7.63 39.84 -8.89
C HIS A 111 -6.54 39.95 -9.94
N GLU A 112 -6.89 39.46 -11.13
CA GLU A 112 -6.23 39.60 -12.44
C GLU A 112 -5.21 38.52 -12.85
N GLY A 113 -5.59 37.72 -13.85
CA GLY A 113 -4.64 37.03 -14.72
C GLY A 113 -5.08 35.63 -15.17
N HIS A 114 -5.65 35.56 -16.37
CA HIS A 114 -5.89 34.31 -17.11
C HIS A 114 -4.64 33.41 -17.16
N GLY A 115 -4.70 32.27 -16.48
CA GLY A 115 -3.72 31.20 -16.56
C GLY A 115 -4.15 30.09 -15.62
N ASN A 116 -4.49 28.92 -16.16
CA ASN A 116 -5.01 27.77 -15.42
C ASN A 116 -3.90 27.06 -14.62
N VAL A 117 -3.07 27.83 -13.91
CA VAL A 117 -2.02 27.35 -13.02
C VAL A 117 -2.69 27.07 -11.68
N GLN A 118 -2.92 25.79 -11.39
CA GLN A 118 -3.39 25.30 -10.09
C GLN A 118 -2.51 25.90 -8.98
N PHE A 119 -2.96 26.97 -8.34
CA PHE A 119 -2.42 27.44 -7.08
C PHE A 119 -2.87 26.45 -6.01
N GLU A 120 -2.14 25.35 -5.88
CA GLU A 120 -2.31 24.46 -4.75
C GLU A 120 -1.87 25.23 -3.49
N SER A 121 -2.82 25.44 -2.56
CA SER A 121 -2.56 26.22 -1.35
C SER A 121 -1.41 25.61 -0.54
N LYS A 122 -0.60 26.43 0.14
CA LYS A 122 0.48 25.96 1.04
C LYS A 122 -0.02 24.89 2.04
N ARG A 123 -1.30 24.95 2.41
CA ARG A 123 -2.01 23.99 3.28
C ARG A 123 -2.09 22.58 2.67
N GLY A 124 -2.39 22.46 1.37
CA GLY A 124 -2.44 21.17 0.67
C GLY A 124 -1.10 20.42 0.69
N ARG A 125 0.00 21.14 0.44
CA ARG A 125 1.37 20.57 0.49
C ARG A 125 1.75 20.09 1.89
N PHE A 126 1.39 20.82 2.94
CA PHE A 126 1.65 20.41 4.33
C PHE A 126 0.86 19.15 4.72
N LEU A 127 -0.43 19.09 4.37
CA LEU A 127 -1.29 17.94 4.66
C LEU A 127 -0.81 16.67 3.95
N ARG A 128 -0.41 16.75 2.68
CA ARG A 128 0.16 15.62 1.94
C ARG A 128 1.44 15.09 2.59
N ARG A 129 2.36 15.97 3.02
CA ARG A 129 3.58 15.55 3.76
C ARG A 129 3.24 14.85 5.07
N GLN A 130 2.27 15.37 5.82
CA GLN A 130 1.77 14.73 7.05
C GLN A 130 1.18 13.35 6.76
N VAL A 131 0.41 13.20 5.68
CA VAL A 131 -0.15 11.91 5.25
C VAL A 131 0.96 10.92 4.87
N CYS A 132 1.93 11.33 4.04
CA CYS A 132 3.07 10.49 3.65
C CYS A 132 3.91 10.03 4.87
N ASN A 133 4.17 10.94 5.81
CA ASN A 133 4.88 10.60 7.05
C ASN A 133 4.07 9.61 7.90
N LYS A 134 2.76 9.81 8.05
CA LYS A 134 1.88 8.87 8.76
C LYS A 134 1.88 7.49 8.10
N ILE A 135 1.74 7.41 6.78
CA ILE A 135 1.78 6.13 6.04
C ILE A 135 3.10 5.40 6.30
N LYS A 136 4.23 6.11 6.30
CA LYS A 136 5.54 5.51 6.60
C LYS A 136 5.60 4.93 8.02
N ILE A 137 5.16 5.70 9.01
CA ILE A 137 5.12 5.25 10.41
C ILE A 137 4.24 4.00 10.55
N TRP A 138 3.07 3.99 9.92
CA TRP A 138 2.17 2.82 9.94
C TRP A 138 2.77 1.59 9.27
N ALA A 139 3.53 1.75 8.18
CA ALA A 139 4.23 0.65 7.55
C ALA A 139 5.27 0.02 8.49
N ASP A 140 6.03 0.85 9.21
CA ASP A 140 7.02 0.39 10.19
C ASP A 140 6.35 -0.33 11.38
N ILE A 141 5.25 0.23 11.91
CA ILE A 141 4.46 -0.39 12.97
C ILE A 141 3.92 -1.75 12.52
N THR A 142 3.39 -1.84 11.29
CA THR A 142 2.83 -3.08 10.76
C THR A 142 3.90 -4.16 10.62
N LEU A 143 5.13 -3.80 10.25
CA LEU A 143 6.25 -4.72 10.18
C LEU A 143 6.58 -5.30 11.57
N VAL A 144 6.65 -4.45 12.60
CA VAL A 144 6.89 -4.87 13.99
C VAL A 144 5.75 -5.76 14.50
N LEU A 145 4.50 -5.36 14.28
CA LEU A 145 3.34 -6.15 14.68
C LEU A 145 3.29 -7.50 13.96
N ASN A 146 3.61 -7.54 12.67
CA ASN A 146 3.67 -8.80 11.92
C ASN A 146 4.71 -9.75 12.49
N ALA A 147 5.92 -9.28 12.78
CA ALA A 147 6.96 -10.10 13.39
C ALA A 147 6.52 -10.63 14.77
N LEU A 148 5.85 -9.79 15.57
CA LEU A 148 5.34 -10.18 16.89
C LEU A 148 4.21 -11.22 16.78
N ILE A 149 3.26 -11.02 15.86
CA ILE A 149 2.15 -11.98 15.62
C ILE A 149 2.70 -13.31 15.13
N VAL A 150 3.60 -13.31 14.14
CA VAL A 150 4.23 -14.54 13.63
C VAL A 150 5.01 -15.23 14.76
N GLY A 151 5.79 -14.49 15.54
CA GLY A 151 6.57 -15.06 16.64
C GLY A 151 5.69 -15.66 17.72
N PHE A 152 4.67 -14.93 18.18
CA PHE A 152 3.77 -15.37 19.23
C PHE A 152 2.86 -16.51 18.77
N VAL A 153 2.08 -16.29 17.69
CA VAL A 153 1.14 -17.28 17.15
C VAL A 153 1.89 -18.50 16.60
N GLY A 154 3.02 -18.29 15.94
CA GLY A 154 3.87 -19.38 15.44
C GLY A 154 4.44 -20.24 16.57
N HIS A 155 4.82 -19.62 17.69
CA HIS A 155 5.30 -20.35 18.87
C HIS A 155 4.20 -21.15 19.58
N PHE A 156 3.03 -20.54 19.83
CA PHE A 156 1.96 -21.18 20.61
C PHE A 156 1.04 -22.09 19.79
N CYS A 157 0.74 -21.73 18.54
CA CYS A 157 -0.23 -22.43 17.69
C CYS A 157 0.42 -23.11 16.47
N GLY A 158 1.72 -22.92 16.27
CA GLY A 158 2.47 -23.43 15.13
C GLY A 158 2.44 -22.51 13.90
N MET A 159 3.50 -22.58 13.09
CA MET A 159 3.69 -21.76 11.88
C MET A 159 2.58 -21.93 10.82
N ARG A 160 1.87 -23.07 10.85
CA ARG A 160 0.75 -23.35 9.95
C ARG A 160 -0.46 -22.49 10.27
N PHE A 161 -0.81 -22.40 11.56
CA PHE A 161 -1.92 -21.57 11.99
C PHE A 161 -1.61 -20.08 11.79
N ALA A 162 -0.37 -19.66 12.04
CA ALA A 162 0.06 -18.30 11.69
C ALA A 162 -0.13 -18.04 10.19
N SER A 163 0.31 -18.96 9.32
CA SER A 163 0.12 -18.84 7.87
C SER A 163 -1.36 -18.79 7.46
N PHE A 164 -2.21 -19.63 8.06
CA PHE A 164 -3.66 -19.58 7.85
C PHE A 164 -4.26 -18.22 8.21
N LEU A 165 -3.87 -17.66 9.36
CA LEU A 165 -4.33 -16.35 9.82
C LEU A 165 -3.97 -15.24 8.82
N TYR A 166 -2.75 -15.26 8.27
CA TYR A 166 -2.34 -14.33 7.21
C TYR A 166 -3.13 -14.52 5.91
N GLY A 167 -3.50 -15.76 5.58
CA GLY A 167 -4.42 -16.05 4.48
C GLY A 167 -5.79 -15.38 4.67
N VAL A 168 -6.36 -15.48 5.87
CA VAL A 168 -7.64 -14.82 6.21
C VAL A 168 -7.51 -13.29 6.18
N LEU A 169 -6.43 -12.73 6.74
CA LEU A 169 -6.15 -11.29 6.68
C LEU A 169 -6.02 -10.79 5.24
N SER A 170 -5.44 -11.60 4.35
CA SER A 170 -5.35 -11.28 2.93
C SER A 170 -6.72 -11.25 2.25
N ILE A 171 -7.61 -12.21 2.54
CA ILE A 171 -9.00 -12.17 2.07
C ILE A 171 -9.72 -10.92 2.59
N TYR A 172 -9.51 -10.57 3.85
CA TYR A 172 -10.09 -9.36 4.42
C TYR A 172 -9.59 -8.10 3.70
N ALA A 173 -8.29 -8.05 3.36
CA ALA A 173 -7.71 -6.98 2.54
C ALA A 173 -8.33 -6.92 1.13
N VAL A 174 -8.57 -8.07 0.47
CA VAL A 174 -9.29 -8.13 -0.81
C VAL A 174 -10.67 -7.48 -0.69
N TYR A 175 -11.45 -7.92 0.30
CA TYR A 175 -12.80 -7.38 0.54
C TYR A 175 -12.75 -5.86 0.75
N PHE A 176 -11.81 -5.38 1.54
CA PHE A 176 -11.64 -3.97 1.83
C PHE A 176 -11.21 -3.16 0.60
N SER A 177 -10.26 -3.66 -0.20
CA SER A 177 -9.82 -3.03 -1.44
C SER A 177 -10.95 -2.91 -2.45
N LEU A 178 -11.87 -3.87 -2.52
CA LEU A 178 -13.02 -3.80 -3.42
C LEU A 178 -13.99 -2.67 -3.05
N LEU A 179 -14.14 -2.39 -1.75
CA LEU A 179 -15.06 -1.37 -1.24
C LEU A 179 -14.51 0.05 -1.37
N ILE A 180 -13.20 0.24 -1.13
CA ILE A 180 -12.65 1.58 -0.88
C ILE A 180 -11.71 2.05 -1.99
N MET A 181 -11.07 1.13 -2.72
CA MET A 181 -10.09 1.52 -3.72
C MET A 181 -10.79 2.02 -5.00
N PRO A 182 -10.47 3.23 -5.50
CA PRO A 182 -11.00 3.70 -6.76
C PRO A 182 -10.44 2.87 -7.94
N ASN A 183 -11.23 2.72 -9.01
CA ASN A 183 -10.79 2.01 -10.22
C ASN A 183 -9.63 2.70 -10.92
N THR A 184 -9.71 4.02 -11.02
CA THR A 184 -8.79 4.84 -11.81
C THR A 184 -8.06 5.81 -10.91
N LYS A 185 -7.02 6.44 -11.44
CA LYS A 185 -6.35 7.56 -10.78
C LYS A 185 -7.43 8.56 -10.30
N PRO A 186 -7.43 8.94 -9.02
CA PRO A 186 -8.35 9.97 -8.57
C PRO A 186 -8.15 11.20 -9.46
N GLY A 187 -9.25 11.78 -9.96
CA GLY A 187 -9.21 13.15 -10.48
C GLY A 187 -8.76 14.11 -9.38
N ALA A 188 -8.87 15.42 -9.55
CA ALA A 188 -8.72 16.33 -8.41
C ALA A 188 -9.80 16.02 -7.35
N VAL A 189 -9.48 15.11 -6.43
CA VAL A 189 -10.41 14.56 -5.45
C VAL A 189 -10.40 15.49 -4.24
N SER A 190 -11.59 15.82 -3.75
CA SER A 190 -11.74 16.66 -2.55
C SER A 190 -11.03 16.03 -1.35
N GLU A 191 -10.44 16.88 -0.52
CA GLU A 191 -9.66 16.52 0.67
C GLU A 191 -10.41 15.52 1.59
N GLU A 192 -11.73 15.66 1.68
CA GLU A 192 -12.60 14.80 2.49
C GLU A 192 -12.63 13.34 2.04
N THR A 193 -12.57 13.08 0.73
CA THR A 193 -12.57 11.71 0.19
C THR A 193 -11.24 11.02 0.48
N LEU A 194 -10.16 11.82 0.49
CA LEU A 194 -8.80 11.39 0.76
C LEU A 194 -8.62 11.02 2.24
N TRP A 195 -9.12 11.85 3.16
CA TRP A 195 -9.17 11.53 4.59
C TRP A 195 -10.10 10.36 4.90
N SER A 196 -11.25 10.25 4.23
CA SER A 196 -12.16 9.12 4.42
C SER A 196 -11.51 7.80 4.01
N GLY A 197 -10.82 7.77 2.86
CA GLY A 197 -10.07 6.59 2.42
C GLY A 197 -8.93 6.22 3.36
N LEU A 198 -8.20 7.22 3.89
CA LEU A 198 -7.06 7.00 4.79
C LEU A 198 -7.48 6.62 6.21
N LEU A 199 -8.52 7.26 6.74
CA LEU A 199 -9.14 6.92 8.02
C LEU A 199 -9.82 5.56 7.96
N LEU A 200 -10.37 5.15 6.81
CA LEU A 200 -10.84 3.78 6.66
C LEU A 200 -9.66 2.80 6.61
N TRP A 201 -8.58 3.12 5.88
CA TRP A 201 -7.43 2.21 5.74
C TRP A 201 -6.63 2.00 7.04
N PHE A 202 -6.62 2.99 7.94
CA PHE A 202 -5.88 2.92 9.22
C PHE A 202 -6.77 2.98 10.48
N GLY A 203 -8.05 3.27 10.32
CA GLY A 203 -9.00 3.54 11.41
C GLY A 203 -10.26 2.69 11.28
N SER A 204 -10.10 1.37 11.34
CA SER A 204 -11.13 0.53 11.95
C SER A 204 -10.68 0.21 13.38
N ARG A 205 -10.88 1.19 14.26
CA ARG A 205 -11.08 1.02 15.71
C ARG A 205 -11.54 2.36 16.31
N SER A 206 -12.85 2.49 16.44
CA SER A 206 -13.45 2.84 17.73
C SER A 206 -14.07 1.57 18.27
#